data_AF-A0AAW2XVE8-F1
#
_entry.id   AF-A0AAW2XVE8-F1
#
_cell.length_a   1.000
_cell.length_b   1.000
_cell.length_c   1.000
_cell.angle_alpha   90.00
_cell.angle_beta   90.00
_cell.angle_gamma   90.00
#
_symmetry.space_group_name_H-M   'P 1'
#
loop_
_entity.id
_entity.type
_entity.pdbx_description
1 polymer ?
#
loop_
_entity_poly.entity_id
_entity_poly.type
_entity_poly.pdbx_seq_one_letter_code
_entity_poly.pdbx_strand_id
1 'polypeptide(L)' 'MRHGMKLSKKQSPKTGEKLKRMSDMPYASAVGSIQYAVQCTRPDVAYALSITSKYQACTGEAH' A
#
# COMPACT_ATOMS: atom_id res chain seq x y z
N MET A 1 -0.76 -16.27 -4.89
CA MET A 1 -1.58 -16.47 -3.67
C MET A 1 -0.89 -15.80 -2.49
N ARG A 2 -1.30 -14.59 -2.08
CA ARG A 2 -0.79 -14.00 -0.82
C ARG A 2 -1.51 -14.71 0.33
N HIS A 3 -0.84 -15.64 1.01
CA HIS A 3 -1.33 -16.17 2.28
C HIS A 3 -1.41 -15.00 3.28
N GLY A 4 -2.61 -14.48 3.50
CA GLY A 4 -2.84 -13.51 4.56
C GLY A 4 -2.61 -14.21 5.89
N MET A 5 -1.57 -13.82 6.64
CA MET A 5 -1.43 -14.26 8.02
C MET A 5 -2.69 -13.84 8.78
N LYS A 6 -3.49 -14.82 9.22
CA LYS A 6 -4.65 -14.56 10.07
C LYS A 6 -4.16 -14.18 11.47
N LEU A 7 -4.18 -12.88 11.75
CA LEU A 7 -3.87 -12.37 13.07
C LEU A 7 -5.03 -12.66 14.03
N SER A 8 -4.73 -13.21 15.20
CA SER A 8 -5.70 -13.48 16.26
C SER A 8 -5.61 -12.43 17.37
N LYS A 9 -6.72 -12.12 18.04
CA LYS A 9 -6.76 -11.24 19.23
C LYS A 9 -5.79 -11.69 20.32
N LYS A 10 -5.40 -12.97 20.37
CA LYS A 10 -4.40 -13.50 21.31
C LYS A 10 -2.98 -12.96 21.07
N GLN A 11 -2.68 -12.50 19.86
CA GLN A 11 -1.36 -11.96 19.48
C GLN A 11 -1.19 -10.48 19.84
N SER A 12 -2.24 -9.85 20.41
CA SER A 12 -2.12 -8.49 20.94
C SER A 12 -1.00 -8.42 21.98
N PRO A 13 -0.18 -7.36 21.99
CA PRO A 13 0.81 -7.15 23.04
C PRO A 13 0.13 -7.08 24.41
N LYS A 14 0.51 -7.98 25.31
CA LYS A 14 -0.02 -8.01 26.70
C LYS A 14 1.01 -7.58 27.74
N THR A 15 2.28 -7.50 27.35
CA THR A 15 3.41 -7.25 28.25
C THR A 15 3.86 -5.79 28.11
N GLY A 16 4.19 -5.14 29.22
CA GLY A 16 4.57 -3.72 29.27
C GLY A 16 5.73 -3.35 28.33
N GLU A 17 6.74 -4.21 28.21
CA GLU A 17 7.87 -4.01 27.27
C GLU A 17 7.43 -4.03 25.81
N LYS A 18 6.46 -4.89 25.48
CA LYS A 18 5.92 -5.04 24.13
C LYS A 18 5.04 -3.84 23.76
N LEU A 19 4.31 -3.30 24.73
CA LEU A 19 3.57 -2.05 24.59
C LEU A 19 4.51 -0.86 24.42
N LYS A 20 5.59 -0.77 25.20
CA LYS A 20 6.60 0.28 25.08
C LYS A 20 7.28 0.28 23.70
N ARG A 21 7.68 -0.90 23.22
CA ARG A 21 8.22 -1.05 21.85
C ARG A 21 7.21 -0.65 20.76
N MET A 22 5.92 -0.85 21.00
CA MET A 22 4.85 -0.46 20.05
C MET A 22 4.47 1.02 20.19
N SER A 23 4.75 1.68 21.31
CA SER A 23 4.66 3.14 21.41
C SER A 23 5.83 3.83 20.73
N ASP A 24 7.01 3.21 20.73
CA ASP A 24 8.21 3.76 20.08
C ASP A 24 8.10 3.79 18.55
N MET A 25 7.35 2.84 17.98
CA MET A 25 7.06 2.77 16.54
C MET A 25 5.64 3.27 16.30
N PRO A 26 5.43 4.55 15.96
CA PRO A 26 4.09 5.06 15.69
C PRO A 26 3.46 4.26 14.56
N TYR A 27 2.46 3.45 14.90
CA TYR A 27 1.80 2.52 13.98
C TYR A 27 1.27 3.24 12.73
N ALA A 28 0.82 4.49 12.91
CA ALA A 28 0.42 5.38 11.83
C ALA A 28 1.55 5.68 10.83
N SER A 29 2.79 5.87 11.32
CA SER A 29 3.96 6.10 10.46
C SER A 29 4.30 4.84 9.65
N ALA A 30 4.33 3.66 10.28
CA ALA A 30 4.59 2.41 9.58
C ALA A 30 3.52 2.10 8.52
N VAL A 31 2.24 2.31 8.84
CA VAL A 31 1.13 2.16 7.88
C VAL A 31 1.24 3.17 6.74
N GLY A 32 1.55 4.43 7.04
CA GLY A 32 1.77 5.48 6.05
C GLY A 32 2.94 5.17 5.11
N SER A 33 4.06 4.67 5.64
CA SER A 33 5.23 4.26 4.85
C SER A 33 4.93 3.07 3.95
N ILE A 34 4.15 2.08 4.42
CA ILE A 34 3.72 0.95 3.59
C ILE A 34 2.78 1.42 2.47
N GLN A 35 1.84 2.31 2.79
CA GLN A 35 0.91 2.86 1.81
C GLN A 35 1.65 3.68 0.74
N TYR A 36 2.60 4.52 1.16
CA TYR A 36 3.50 5.26 0.27
C TYR A 36 4.32 4.31 -0.60
N ALA A 37 4.97 3.31 -0.01
CA ALA A 37 5.75 2.32 -0.77
C ALA A 37 4.87 1.57 -1.78
N VAL A 38 3.65 1.17 -1.45
CA VAL A 38 2.73 0.51 -2.40
C VAL A 38 2.36 1.42 -3.57
N GLN A 39 2.12 2.71 -3.33
CA GLN A 39 1.88 3.69 -4.39
C GLN A 39 3.13 3.96 -5.23
N CYS A 40 4.29 4.13 -4.60
CA CYS A 40 5.55 4.43 -5.26
C CYS A 40 6.18 3.24 -5.99
N THR A 41 5.90 2.00 -5.56
CA THR A 41 6.40 0.75 -6.17
C THR A 41 5.45 0.14 -7.20
N ARG A 42 4.29 0.78 -7.44
CA ARG A 42 3.45 0.57 -8.64
C ARG A 42 3.63 1.70 -9.68
N PRO A 43 4.85 2.18 -9.97
CA PRO A 43 5.05 3.19 -11.00
C PRO A 43 4.77 2.59 -12.38
N ASP A 44 4.78 1.25 -12.52
CA ASP A 44 4.46 0.51 -13.73
C ASP A 44 3.02 0.76 -14.20
N VAL A 45 2.05 0.67 -13.29
CA VAL A 45 0.62 0.90 -13.58
C VAL A 45 0.36 2.39 -13.80
N ALA A 46 0.95 3.27 -12.98
CA ALA A 46 0.81 4.71 -13.15
C ALA A 46 1.43 5.18 -14.49
N TYR A 47 2.59 4.65 -14.85
CA TYR A 47 3.24 4.91 -16.13
C TYR A 47 2.41 4.35 -17.29
N ALA A 48 1.99 3.09 -17.24
CA ALA A 48 1.14 2.48 -18.26
C ALA A 48 -0.17 3.26 -18.47
N LEU A 49 -0.82 3.70 -17.39
CA LEU A 49 -2.02 4.54 -17.45
C LEU A 49 -1.72 5.90 -18.06
N SER A 50 -0.61 6.55 -17.69
CA SER A 50 -0.21 7.85 -18.25
C SER A 50 0.10 7.79 -19.74
N ILE A 51 0.68 6.69 -20.21
CA ILE A 51 0.95 6.44 -21.63
C ILE A 51 -0.39 6.15 -22.35
N THR A 52 -1.23 5.28 -21.78
CA THR A 52 -2.52 4.90 -22.37
C THR A 52 -3.49 6.08 -22.45
N SER A 53 -3.52 6.96 -21.44
CA SER A 53 -4.37 8.14 -21.39
C SER A 53 -4.09 9.14 -22.52
N LYS A 54 -2.84 9.25 -22.99
CA LYS A 54 -2.48 10.10 -24.14
C LYS A 54 -3.15 9.62 -25.43
N TYR A 55 -3.36 8.31 -25.57
CA TYR A 55 -4.01 7.72 -26.74
C TYR A 55 -5.53 7.62 -26.57
N GLN A 56 -6.04 7.71 -25.35
CA GLN A 56 -7.47 7.75 -25.07
C GLN A 56 -8.14 9.05 -25.58
N ALA A 57 -7.38 10.16 -25.71
CA ALA A 57 -7.88 11.41 -26.27
C ALA A 57 -7.98 11.42 -27.82
N CYS A 58 -7.50 10.36 -28.50
CA CYS A 58 -7.56 10.21 -29.95
C CYS A 58 -8.54 9.11 -30.39
N THR A 59 -9.66 8.92 -29.70
CA THR A 59 -10.79 8.16 -30.25
C THR A 59 -11.62 9.06 -31.18
N GLY A 60 -11.00 9.49 -32.28
CA GLY A 60 -11.75 9.84 -33.48
C GLY A 60 -12.05 8.54 -34.21
N GLU A 61 -13.32 8.15 -34.27
CA GLU A 61 -13.78 7.09 -35.18
C GLU A 61 -13.18 7.36 -36.56
N ALA A 62 -12.36 6.44 -37.07
CA ALA A 62 -12.09 6.42 -38.50
C ALA A 62 -13.40 6.01 -39.18
N HIS A 63 -13.89 6.90 -40.03
CA HIS A 63 -15.10 6.80 -40.86
C HIS A 63 -15.50 5.39 -41.30
#